data_AF-A0A5J4U4A6-F1
#
_entry.id   AF-A0A5J4U4A6-F1
#
_cell.length_a   1.000
_cell.length_b   1.000
_cell.length_c   1.000
_cell.angle_alpha   90.00
_cell.angle_beta   90.00
_cell.angle_gamma   90.00
#
_symmetry.space_group_name_H-M   'P 1'
#
loop_
_entity.id
_entity.type
_entity.pdbx_description
1 polymer ?
#
loop_
_entity_poly.entity_id
_entity_poly.type
_entity_poly.pdbx_seq_one_letter_code
_entity_poly.pdbx_strand_id
1 'polypeptide(L)'
;MIIAILLFVALALSENLPQNSQRSSNDPCTFDVGKNQTYETIVAALAVTCNDGYIITLVDETYPYTQNLGSTSTKLIQGRNAQKTKWELTSSSDGILSQQRAVVTLKYLIFSFVNPSGTNYYPRQYLIQVGNQTAPNPSLSIQYCDFKSVARGVIMNTIFMIHINNADTISLDHCNFYGANSTGSNDPKMFGCERFSRLTLKYCTFQNGNFSNVYPAVHIDTSVINAITLIQFCKFLDSKIASDSQYGVFYMVCNNDHQTTIAQNNFINCQITGSSGDIFKIFDNRTSGQNRFIISGNTFDSNKGKQSGGIILDSRNPQSKFDFTYNEFISNNKTDTVNTEGRNAFLQWQSVPTNWNVSNIETKITQLFQCSETNADSPSVYYIVKNDSNTIKSGSVSIPFWLDTQPECDEDCGNIVSNT
;
A
#
# COMPACT_ATOMS: atom_id res chain seq x y z
N MET A 1 -10.40 -81.64 -9.50
CA MET A 1 -10.97 -80.37 -9.00
C MET A 1 -10.08 -79.88 -7.87
N ILE A 2 -9.08 -79.07 -8.20
CA ILE A 2 -8.04 -78.59 -7.28
C ILE A 2 -8.05 -77.07 -7.35
N ILE A 3 -8.36 -76.43 -6.23
CA ILE A 3 -8.31 -74.98 -6.02
C ILE A 3 -6.89 -74.65 -5.59
N ALA A 4 -6.17 -73.86 -6.38
CA ALA A 4 -4.88 -73.28 -6.01
C ALA A 4 -5.08 -71.81 -5.63
N ILE A 5 -4.85 -71.50 -4.36
CA ILE A 5 -4.89 -70.17 -3.77
C ILE A 5 -3.59 -69.45 -4.11
N LEU A 6 -3.69 -68.32 -4.83
CA LEU A 6 -2.58 -67.38 -5.05
C LEU A 6 -2.55 -66.37 -3.90
N LEU A 7 -1.48 -66.44 -3.10
CA LEU A 7 -1.17 -65.51 -2.03
C LEU A 7 -0.36 -64.34 -2.61
N PHE A 8 -0.93 -63.13 -2.62
CA PHE A 8 -0.19 -61.90 -2.86
C PHE A 8 0.29 -61.33 -1.52
N VAL A 9 1.60 -61.31 -1.30
CA VAL A 9 2.24 -60.61 -0.18
C VAL A 9 2.50 -59.17 -0.63
N ALA A 10 1.73 -58.23 -0.09
CA ALA A 10 2.03 -56.80 -0.19
C ALA A 10 2.99 -56.42 0.96
N LEU A 11 4.25 -56.17 0.63
CA LEU A 11 5.21 -55.53 1.53
C LEU A 11 4.86 -54.04 1.63
N ALA A 12 4.19 -53.67 2.73
CA ALA A 12 4.07 -52.28 3.15
C ALA A 12 5.35 -51.85 3.88
N LEU A 13 6.17 -51.02 3.23
CA LEU A 13 7.19 -50.22 3.91
C LEU A 13 6.48 -48.99 4.52
N SER A 14 6.09 -49.09 5.79
CA SER A 14 5.67 -47.93 6.57
C SER A 14 6.92 -47.20 7.07
N GLU A 15 7.25 -46.07 6.45
CA GLU A 15 8.16 -45.11 7.07
C GLU A 15 7.54 -44.59 8.36
N ASN A 16 8.27 -44.73 9.47
CA ASN A 16 7.88 -44.23 10.78
C ASN A 16 7.87 -42.70 10.77
N LEU A 17 6.72 -42.10 10.46
CA LEU A 17 6.46 -40.70 10.81
C LEU A 17 6.43 -40.58 12.35
N PRO A 18 7.10 -39.59 12.95
CA PRO A 18 7.07 -39.40 14.39
C PRO A 18 5.64 -39.15 14.87
N GLN A 19 5.12 -40.05 15.72
CA GLN A 19 3.87 -39.82 16.44
C GLN A 19 4.08 -38.68 17.43
N ASN A 20 3.57 -37.50 17.08
CA ASN A 20 3.51 -36.35 17.97
C ASN A 20 2.56 -36.67 19.13
N SER A 21 3.07 -36.54 20.36
CA SER A 21 2.33 -36.65 21.61
C SER A 21 1.05 -35.80 21.60
N GLN A 22 -0.06 -36.38 22.09
CA GLN A 22 -1.41 -35.78 22.17
C GLN A 22 -1.38 -34.30 22.59
N ARG A 23 -1.46 -33.40 21.61
CA ARG A 23 -1.80 -31.98 21.83
C ARG A 23 -3.30 -31.88 22.08
N SER A 24 -3.71 -30.89 22.88
CA SER A 24 -5.12 -30.48 23.00
C SER A 24 -5.75 -30.37 21.62
N SER A 25 -7.00 -30.80 21.46
CA SER A 25 -7.61 -30.99 20.14
C SER A 25 -7.80 -29.72 19.30
N ASN A 26 -7.38 -28.55 19.79
CA ASN A 26 -7.70 -27.24 19.23
C ASN A 26 -6.47 -26.31 19.06
N ASP A 27 -5.25 -26.82 19.21
CA ASP A 27 -4.04 -25.98 19.07
C ASP A 27 -3.49 -26.00 17.64
N PRO A 28 -3.04 -24.85 17.10
CA PRO A 28 -2.40 -24.81 15.79
C PRO A 28 -1.13 -25.67 15.80
N CYS A 29 -0.83 -26.29 14.66
CA CYS A 29 0.44 -26.99 14.51
C CYS A 29 1.60 -26.00 14.53
N THR A 30 2.66 -26.34 15.26
CA THR A 30 3.85 -25.49 15.39
C THR A 30 5.04 -26.20 14.80
N PHE A 31 5.73 -25.55 13.87
CA PHE A 31 6.87 -26.11 13.17
C PHE A 31 8.03 -25.12 13.14
N ASP A 32 9.22 -25.62 13.45
CA ASP A 32 10.47 -24.95 13.12
C ASP A 32 10.93 -25.43 11.74
N VAL A 33 11.25 -24.49 10.87
CA VAL A 33 11.60 -24.74 9.47
C VAL A 33 12.96 -24.16 9.14
N GLY A 34 13.86 -25.00 8.64
CA GLY A 34 15.21 -24.61 8.23
C GLY A 34 16.19 -25.78 8.25
N LYS A 35 17.48 -25.48 8.02
CA LYS A 35 18.55 -26.48 8.04
C LYS A 35 18.62 -27.18 9.40
N ASN A 36 18.82 -28.51 9.35
CA ASN A 36 18.87 -29.37 10.54
C ASN A 36 17.59 -29.37 11.39
N GLN A 37 16.45 -28.97 10.83
CA GLN A 37 15.14 -29.14 11.46
C GLN A 37 14.44 -30.39 10.91
N THR A 38 13.38 -30.84 11.59
CA THR A 38 12.50 -31.92 11.09
C THR A 38 11.92 -31.58 9.71
N TYR A 39 11.67 -30.29 9.45
CA TYR A 39 11.18 -29.80 8.17
C TYR A 39 12.14 -28.75 7.61
N GLU A 40 12.77 -29.04 6.48
CA GLU A 40 13.67 -28.06 5.85
C GLU A 40 12.93 -26.94 5.11
N THR A 41 11.67 -27.17 4.72
CA THR A 41 10.87 -26.21 3.94
C THR A 41 9.47 -26.03 4.51
N ILE A 42 8.89 -24.86 4.26
CA ILE A 42 7.49 -24.56 4.59
C ILE A 42 6.55 -25.57 3.90
N VAL A 43 6.83 -25.95 2.65
CA VAL A 43 6.04 -26.95 1.90
C VAL A 43 6.00 -28.29 2.64
N ALA A 44 7.15 -28.75 3.16
CA ALA A 44 7.22 -30.00 3.92
C ALA A 44 6.42 -29.91 5.23
N ALA A 45 6.50 -28.79 5.94
CA ALA A 45 5.70 -28.57 7.16
C ALA A 45 4.20 -28.52 6.86
N LEU A 46 3.79 -27.86 5.77
CA LEU A 46 2.39 -27.75 5.35
C LEU A 46 1.79 -29.06 4.80
N ALA A 47 2.61 -30.09 4.55
CA ALA A 47 2.13 -31.42 4.17
C ALA A 47 1.53 -32.18 5.37
N VAL A 48 1.80 -31.74 6.59
CA VAL A 48 1.18 -32.29 7.81
C VAL A 48 -0.22 -31.71 7.96
N THR A 49 -1.24 -32.57 8.04
CA THR A 49 -2.63 -32.15 8.24
C THR A 49 -2.81 -31.50 9.61
N CYS A 50 -3.28 -30.26 9.62
CA CYS A 50 -3.57 -29.48 10.82
C CYS A 50 -4.96 -28.84 10.72
N ASN A 51 -5.79 -29.03 11.76
CA ASN A 51 -7.17 -28.56 11.78
C ASN A 51 -7.27 -27.07 12.14
N ASP A 52 -6.42 -26.59 13.06
CA ASP A 52 -6.49 -25.23 13.63
C ASP A 52 -5.47 -24.26 13.02
N GLY A 53 -4.92 -24.60 11.86
CA GLY A 53 -3.92 -23.79 11.16
C GLY A 53 -2.48 -24.08 11.59
N TYR A 54 -1.59 -23.15 11.23
CA TYR A 54 -0.14 -23.37 11.26
C TYR A 54 0.58 -22.16 11.87
N ILE A 55 1.56 -22.44 12.72
CA ILE A 55 2.59 -21.52 13.19
C ILE A 55 3.93 -22.05 12.71
N ILE A 56 4.59 -21.32 11.82
CA ILE A 56 5.86 -21.71 11.22
C ILE A 56 6.91 -20.67 11.58
N THR A 57 7.98 -21.11 12.25
CA THR A 57 9.14 -20.28 12.58
C THR A 57 10.30 -20.65 11.65
N LEU A 58 10.79 -19.68 10.88
CA LEU A 58 11.98 -19.84 10.07
C LEU A 58 13.21 -19.68 10.97
N VAL A 59 14.00 -20.73 11.09
CA VAL A 59 15.13 -20.75 12.03
C VAL A 59 16.46 -20.31 11.43
N ASP A 60 16.57 -20.37 10.11
CA ASP A 60 17.75 -19.93 9.38
C ASP A 60 17.77 -18.41 9.21
N GLU A 61 18.96 -17.85 9.03
CA GLU A 61 19.13 -16.42 8.68
C GLU A 61 18.56 -16.11 7.30
N THR A 62 18.65 -17.06 6.36
CA THR A 62 18.16 -16.91 4.98
C THR A 62 17.32 -18.11 4.58
N TYR A 63 16.14 -17.85 4.02
CA TYR A 63 15.22 -18.87 3.51
C TYR A 63 15.03 -18.70 1.99
N PRO A 64 15.57 -19.62 1.15
CA PRO A 64 15.70 -19.40 -0.29
C PRO A 64 14.60 -20.03 -1.16
N TYR A 65 13.44 -20.37 -0.58
CA TYR A 65 12.41 -21.14 -1.28
C TYR A 65 11.17 -20.30 -1.58
N THR A 66 10.56 -20.53 -2.75
CA THR A 66 9.25 -19.96 -3.09
C THR A 66 8.14 -20.65 -2.30
N GLN A 67 7.06 -19.93 -2.00
CA GLN A 67 5.88 -20.48 -1.35
C GLN A 67 4.58 -20.14 -2.07
N ASN A 68 3.78 -21.18 -2.30
CA ASN A 68 2.39 -21.03 -2.75
C ASN A 68 1.44 -21.45 -1.62
N LEU A 69 0.54 -20.56 -1.22
CA LEU A 69 -0.43 -20.75 -0.14
C LEU A 69 -1.85 -20.82 -0.73
N GLY A 70 -2.17 -21.98 -1.30
CA GLY A 70 -3.45 -22.27 -1.95
C GLY A 70 -4.56 -22.79 -1.02
N SER A 71 -4.21 -23.30 0.17
CA SER A 71 -5.20 -23.82 1.14
C SER A 71 -5.83 -22.70 1.97
N THR A 72 -7.05 -22.91 2.44
CA THR A 72 -7.83 -21.94 3.24
C THR A 72 -7.40 -21.83 4.69
N SER A 73 -6.53 -22.73 5.18
CA SER A 73 -6.08 -22.72 6.57
C SER A 73 -5.34 -21.43 6.94
N THR A 74 -5.52 -20.97 8.17
CA THR A 74 -4.78 -19.84 8.74
C THR A 74 -3.31 -20.20 8.94
N LYS A 75 -2.41 -19.27 8.61
CA LYS A 75 -0.96 -19.48 8.70
C LYS A 75 -0.29 -18.25 9.31
N LEU A 76 0.51 -18.45 10.35
CA LEU A 76 1.51 -17.51 10.82
C LEU A 76 2.87 -18.00 10.35
N ILE A 77 3.59 -17.18 9.59
CA ILE A 77 4.98 -17.45 9.19
C ILE A 77 5.83 -16.31 9.75
N GLN A 78 6.85 -16.66 10.53
CA GLN A 78 7.67 -15.67 11.20
C GLN A 78 9.16 -16.02 11.14
N GLY A 79 10.02 -15.00 11.13
CA GLY A 79 11.44 -15.16 11.45
C GLY A 79 11.66 -15.25 12.95
N ARG A 80 12.93 -15.27 13.38
CA ARG A 80 13.28 -15.17 14.81
C ARG A 80 13.13 -13.72 15.29
N ASN A 81 12.38 -13.47 16.37
CA ASN A 81 12.13 -12.11 16.87
C ASN A 81 13.41 -11.26 17.05
N ALA A 82 14.53 -11.86 17.46
CA ALA A 82 15.79 -11.14 17.67
C ALA A 82 16.52 -10.77 16.37
N GLN A 83 16.27 -11.50 15.28
CA GLN A 83 16.92 -11.32 13.98
C GLN A 83 15.96 -11.72 12.87
N LYS A 84 15.50 -10.75 12.09
CA LYS A 84 14.58 -11.01 10.98
C LYS A 84 15.20 -11.99 9.99
N THR A 85 14.46 -13.02 9.60
CA THR A 85 14.90 -13.97 8.56
C THR A 85 14.79 -13.32 7.18
N LYS A 86 15.86 -13.40 6.40
CA LYS A 86 15.88 -12.93 5.01
C LYS A 86 15.22 -13.96 4.10
N TRP A 87 14.24 -13.53 3.33
CA TRP A 87 13.57 -14.32 2.33
C TRP A 87 13.91 -13.75 0.95
N GLU A 88 14.78 -14.46 0.23
CA GLU A 88 15.27 -14.04 -1.08
C GLU A 88 15.45 -15.25 -1.99
N LEU A 89 15.36 -15.07 -3.31
CA LEU A 89 15.52 -16.16 -4.27
C LEU A 89 16.78 -15.96 -5.09
N THR A 90 17.56 -17.01 -5.28
CA THR A 90 18.73 -16.99 -6.16
C THR A 90 18.43 -17.55 -7.56
N SER A 91 17.17 -17.92 -7.81
CA SER A 91 16.71 -18.54 -9.06
C SER A 91 15.46 -17.86 -9.61
N SER A 92 15.18 -18.12 -10.89
CA SER A 92 14.05 -17.51 -11.59
C SER A 92 12.72 -18.02 -11.07
N SER A 93 11.98 -17.16 -10.38
CA SER A 93 10.56 -17.31 -10.04
C SER A 93 9.83 -15.99 -10.32
N ASP A 94 8.52 -16.05 -10.51
CA ASP A 94 7.70 -14.84 -10.61
C ASP A 94 7.61 -14.13 -9.26
N GLY A 95 7.57 -14.87 -8.15
CA GLY A 95 7.64 -14.31 -6.82
C GLY A 95 8.11 -15.20 -5.69
N ILE A 96 8.29 -14.60 -4.51
CA ILE A 96 8.64 -15.32 -3.28
C ILE A 96 7.41 -16.00 -2.69
N LEU A 97 6.34 -15.24 -2.45
CA LEU A 97 5.13 -15.74 -1.84
C LEU A 97 3.91 -15.42 -2.71
N SER A 98 3.13 -16.46 -3.02
CA SER A 98 1.83 -16.34 -3.68
C SER A 98 0.75 -16.88 -2.76
N GLN A 99 -0.22 -16.05 -2.39
CA GLN A 99 -1.34 -16.39 -1.52
C GLN A 99 -2.65 -16.29 -2.29
N GLN A 100 -3.39 -17.39 -2.41
CA GLN A 100 -4.62 -17.40 -3.20
C GLN A 100 -5.90 -17.43 -2.34
N ARG A 101 -5.87 -18.13 -1.20
CA ARG A 101 -7.08 -18.40 -0.39
C ARG A 101 -6.87 -18.37 1.13
N ALA A 102 -5.62 -18.37 1.59
CA ALA A 102 -5.31 -18.46 3.01
C ALA A 102 -5.58 -17.14 3.75
N VAL A 103 -5.74 -17.22 5.07
CA VAL A 103 -5.49 -16.09 5.98
C VAL A 103 -4.04 -16.19 6.44
N VAL A 104 -3.21 -15.20 6.11
CA VAL A 104 -1.76 -15.25 6.34
C VAL A 104 -1.33 -14.09 7.21
N THR A 105 -0.55 -14.40 8.24
CA THR A 105 0.21 -13.40 9.02
C THR A 105 1.70 -13.63 8.81
N LEU A 106 2.44 -12.57 8.46
CA LEU A 106 3.88 -12.56 8.26
C LEU A 106 4.54 -11.67 9.31
N LYS A 107 5.56 -12.15 10.04
CA LYS A 107 6.24 -11.35 11.07
C LYS A 107 7.76 -11.47 11.03
N TYR A 108 8.46 -10.35 11.25
CA TYR A 108 9.91 -10.34 11.43
C TYR A 108 10.68 -10.97 10.25
N LEU A 109 10.31 -10.58 9.03
CA LEU A 109 10.92 -11.07 7.79
C LEU A 109 11.52 -9.91 6.99
N ILE A 110 12.56 -10.19 6.22
CA ILE A 110 13.11 -9.27 5.22
C ILE A 110 12.90 -9.90 3.85
N PHE A 111 12.03 -9.33 3.03
CA PHE A 111 11.88 -9.72 1.63
C PHE A 111 12.81 -8.88 0.77
N SER A 112 13.52 -9.49 -0.16
CA SER A 112 14.48 -8.76 -1.01
C SER A 112 14.44 -9.25 -2.44
N PHE A 113 14.46 -8.28 -3.36
CA PHE A 113 14.96 -8.56 -4.70
C PHE A 113 16.48 -8.74 -4.65
N VAL A 114 17.01 -9.56 -5.56
CA VAL A 114 18.45 -9.74 -5.75
C VAL A 114 18.82 -9.57 -7.21
N ASN A 115 20.04 -9.09 -7.45
CA ASN A 115 20.62 -8.95 -8.79
C ASN A 115 22.05 -9.52 -8.82
N PRO A 116 22.21 -10.86 -8.83
CA PRO A 116 23.53 -11.49 -8.67
C PRO A 116 24.47 -11.23 -9.86
N SER A 117 23.95 -10.98 -11.06
CA SER A 117 24.73 -10.84 -12.30
C SER A 117 24.70 -9.45 -12.92
N GLY A 118 24.03 -8.47 -12.30
CA GLY A 118 23.76 -7.15 -12.88
C GLY A 118 22.62 -7.12 -13.90
N THR A 119 22.36 -8.24 -14.58
CA THR A 119 21.39 -8.38 -15.68
C THR A 119 20.11 -9.12 -15.28
N ASN A 120 20.18 -10.04 -14.32
CA ASN A 120 19.07 -10.89 -13.89
C ASN A 120 18.56 -10.46 -12.53
N TYR A 121 17.24 -10.37 -12.39
CA TYR A 121 16.58 -9.92 -11.17
C TYR A 121 15.67 -11.02 -10.66
N TYR A 122 15.77 -11.32 -9.38
CA TYR A 122 14.95 -12.34 -8.73
C TYR A 122 14.29 -11.80 -7.46
N PRO A 123 13.00 -12.08 -7.23
CA PRO A 123 12.05 -12.62 -8.21
C PRO A 123 11.80 -11.69 -9.40
N ARG A 124 11.15 -12.19 -10.45
CA ARG A 124 10.92 -11.46 -11.71
C ARG A 124 9.80 -10.44 -11.63
N GLN A 125 8.79 -10.65 -10.78
CA GLN A 125 7.57 -9.82 -10.76
C GLN A 125 7.21 -9.30 -9.38
N TYR A 126 7.23 -10.14 -8.33
CA TYR A 126 6.80 -9.68 -7.01
C TYR A 126 7.49 -10.38 -5.84
N LEU A 127 7.65 -9.70 -4.70
CA LEU A 127 8.03 -10.40 -3.48
C LEU A 127 6.80 -11.13 -2.92
N ILE A 128 5.67 -10.44 -2.81
CA ILE A 128 4.40 -11.01 -2.35
C ILE A 128 3.31 -10.72 -3.37
N GLN A 129 2.59 -11.76 -3.77
CA GLN A 129 1.31 -11.65 -4.47
C GLN A 129 0.19 -12.23 -3.61
N VAL A 130 -0.92 -11.50 -3.52
CA VAL A 130 -2.14 -11.95 -2.85
C VAL A 130 -3.33 -11.83 -3.79
N GLY A 131 -4.12 -12.89 -3.80
CA GLY A 131 -5.37 -12.97 -4.56
C GLY A 131 -5.17 -13.23 -6.04
N ASN A 132 -6.32 -13.39 -6.69
CA ASN A 132 -6.50 -13.28 -8.13
C ASN A 132 -7.99 -12.96 -8.40
N GLN A 133 -8.36 -12.77 -9.66
CA GLN A 133 -9.74 -12.41 -10.04
C GLN A 133 -10.79 -13.51 -9.81
N THR A 134 -10.39 -14.75 -9.49
CA THR A 134 -11.27 -15.94 -9.52
C THR A 134 -11.38 -16.67 -8.19
N ALA A 135 -10.49 -16.42 -7.23
CA ALA A 135 -10.44 -17.10 -5.94
C ALA A 135 -11.13 -16.27 -4.83
N PRO A 136 -11.75 -16.93 -3.83
CA PRO A 136 -12.38 -16.23 -2.71
C PRO A 136 -11.35 -15.44 -1.90
N ASN A 137 -11.78 -14.27 -1.44
CA ASN A 137 -11.00 -13.15 -0.90
C ASN A 137 -10.04 -13.55 0.25
N PRO A 138 -8.73 -13.73 0.00
CA PRO A 138 -7.74 -14.00 1.04
C PRO A 138 -7.53 -12.80 1.97
N SER A 139 -6.91 -13.00 3.14
CA SER A 139 -6.53 -11.90 4.05
C SER A 139 -5.05 -11.95 4.41
N LEU A 140 -4.39 -10.80 4.42
CA LEU A 140 -2.96 -10.66 4.68
C LEU A 140 -2.71 -9.68 5.84
N SER A 141 -1.93 -10.12 6.82
CA SER A 141 -1.39 -9.28 7.89
C SER A 141 0.14 -9.35 7.86
N ILE A 142 0.83 -8.21 7.82
CA ILE A 142 2.29 -8.14 7.83
C ILE A 142 2.73 -7.21 8.96
N GLN A 143 3.64 -7.69 9.82
CA GLN A 143 4.09 -6.94 10.99
C GLN A 143 5.61 -6.96 11.09
N TYR A 144 6.22 -5.79 11.29
CA TYR A 144 7.65 -5.65 11.53
C TYR A 144 8.53 -6.24 10.41
N CYS A 145 8.08 -6.18 9.16
CA CYS A 145 8.81 -6.71 8.00
C CYS A 145 9.49 -5.60 7.19
N ASP A 146 10.58 -5.95 6.51
CA ASP A 146 11.27 -5.04 5.58
C ASP A 146 11.20 -5.57 4.14
N PHE A 147 11.11 -4.66 3.18
CA PHE A 147 11.06 -4.95 1.75
C PHE A 147 12.13 -4.15 1.04
N LYS A 148 13.03 -4.82 0.31
CA LYS A 148 14.19 -4.18 -0.32
C LYS A 148 14.19 -4.36 -1.83
N SER A 149 14.32 -3.24 -2.52
CA SER A 149 14.60 -3.18 -3.96
C SER A 149 16.09 -3.35 -4.25
N VAL A 150 16.41 -3.53 -5.54
CA VAL A 150 17.76 -3.44 -6.10
C VAL A 150 17.72 -2.60 -7.37
N ALA A 151 18.81 -1.88 -7.66
CA ALA A 151 18.90 -0.99 -8.81
C ALA A 151 18.69 -1.76 -10.12
N ARG A 152 17.84 -1.23 -11.02
CA ARG A 152 17.51 -1.87 -12.30
C ARG A 152 17.70 -0.93 -13.47
N GLY A 153 18.35 -1.44 -14.53
CA GLY A 153 18.55 -0.68 -15.77
C GLY A 153 17.38 -0.76 -16.77
N VAL A 154 16.43 -1.68 -16.60
CA VAL A 154 15.30 -1.87 -17.53
C VAL A 154 13.97 -1.58 -16.84
N ILE A 155 13.12 -0.80 -17.52
CA ILE A 155 11.77 -0.47 -17.06
C ILE A 155 10.85 -1.67 -17.30
N MET A 156 10.36 -2.27 -16.23
CA MET A 156 9.27 -3.24 -16.27
C MET A 156 8.14 -2.75 -15.39
N ASN A 157 7.00 -2.51 -16.03
CA ASN A 157 5.83 -1.81 -15.48
C ASN A 157 5.01 -2.63 -14.47
N THR A 158 5.29 -3.93 -14.36
CA THR A 158 4.46 -4.91 -13.65
C THR A 158 5.13 -5.49 -12.41
N ILE A 159 6.10 -4.77 -11.83
CA ILE A 159 6.92 -5.29 -10.73
C ILE A 159 6.61 -4.59 -9.43
N PHE A 160 6.38 -5.37 -8.38
CA PHE A 160 5.89 -4.93 -7.09
C PHE A 160 6.68 -5.57 -5.95
N MET A 161 6.90 -4.89 -4.84
CA MET A 161 7.27 -5.59 -3.60
C MET A 161 6.06 -6.36 -3.09
N ILE A 162 4.91 -5.71 -2.99
CA ILE A 162 3.63 -6.35 -2.67
C ILE A 162 2.59 -5.98 -3.73
N HIS A 163 1.95 -7.00 -4.29
CA HIS A 163 0.84 -6.87 -5.22
C HIS A 163 -0.39 -7.61 -4.68
N ILE A 164 -1.44 -6.87 -4.38
CA ILE A 164 -2.74 -7.41 -3.97
C ILE A 164 -3.70 -7.21 -5.14
N ASN A 165 -4.27 -8.31 -5.64
CA ASN A 165 -5.30 -8.30 -6.66
C ASN A 165 -6.43 -9.20 -6.19
N ASN A 166 -7.36 -8.62 -5.42
CA ASN A 166 -8.45 -9.27 -4.69
C ASN A 166 -8.07 -9.81 -3.30
N ALA A 167 -8.60 -9.20 -2.25
CA ALA A 167 -8.45 -9.67 -0.88
C ALA A 167 -9.55 -9.10 0.03
N ASP A 168 -9.84 -9.77 1.15
CA ASP A 168 -10.84 -9.25 2.08
C ASP A 168 -10.22 -8.17 2.96
N THR A 169 -9.24 -8.58 3.77
CA THR A 169 -8.56 -7.68 4.71
C THR A 169 -7.05 -7.68 4.51
N ILE A 170 -6.47 -6.49 4.41
CA ILE A 170 -5.03 -6.27 4.28
C ILE A 170 -4.61 -5.34 5.42
N SER A 171 -3.61 -5.75 6.18
CA SER A 171 -3.06 -4.97 7.29
C SER A 171 -1.53 -5.00 7.26
N LEU A 172 -0.89 -3.85 7.13
CA LEU A 172 0.55 -3.69 7.26
C LEU A 172 0.82 -2.79 8.46
N ASP A 173 1.65 -3.26 9.38
CA ASP A 173 1.97 -2.58 10.63
C ASP A 173 3.49 -2.59 10.86
N HIS A 174 4.08 -1.42 11.13
CA HIS A 174 5.52 -1.26 11.39
C HIS A 174 6.42 -1.86 10.27
N CYS A 175 6.03 -1.71 9.00
CA CYS A 175 6.77 -2.24 7.85
C CYS A 175 7.60 -1.16 7.14
N ASN A 176 8.76 -1.55 6.60
CA ASN A 176 9.65 -0.64 5.87
C ASN A 176 9.85 -1.08 4.42
N PHE A 177 9.75 -0.14 3.49
CA PHE A 177 9.95 -0.34 2.06
C PHE A 177 11.10 0.55 1.58
N TYR A 178 12.12 -0.08 1.00
CA TYR A 178 13.34 0.57 0.57
C TYR A 178 13.48 0.46 -0.95
N GLY A 179 13.49 1.60 -1.63
CA GLY A 179 13.95 1.66 -3.02
C GLY A 179 15.44 1.39 -3.13
N ALA A 180 15.94 1.27 -4.37
CA ALA A 180 17.34 0.99 -4.64
C ALA A 180 18.26 2.16 -4.34
N ASN A 181 17.70 3.36 -4.18
CA ASN A 181 18.43 4.61 -3.95
C ASN A 181 19.51 4.88 -5.02
N SER A 182 19.25 4.51 -6.27
CA SER A 182 20.17 4.71 -7.39
C SER A 182 19.58 5.66 -8.42
N THR A 183 20.37 6.62 -8.88
CA THR A 183 19.98 7.53 -9.96
C THR A 183 19.78 6.76 -11.26
N GLY A 184 18.67 6.99 -11.94
CA GLY A 184 18.34 6.32 -13.20
C GLY A 184 17.83 4.87 -13.08
N SER A 185 17.70 4.32 -11.87
CA SER A 185 17.00 3.05 -11.68
C SER A 185 15.49 3.22 -11.76
N ASN A 186 14.81 2.15 -12.17
CA ASN A 186 13.37 2.01 -12.00
C ASN A 186 13.08 0.97 -10.92
N ASP A 187 12.69 1.46 -9.74
CA ASP A 187 12.31 0.62 -8.61
C ASP A 187 10.98 -0.10 -8.87
N PRO A 188 10.81 -1.34 -8.36
CA PRO A 188 9.51 -1.96 -8.21
C PRO A 188 8.58 -1.05 -7.40
N LYS A 189 7.29 -1.05 -7.74
CA LYS A 189 6.26 -0.45 -6.90
C LYS A 189 6.37 -1.03 -5.50
N MET A 190 6.35 -0.19 -4.48
CA MET A 190 6.48 -0.69 -3.11
C MET A 190 5.19 -1.40 -2.68
N PHE A 191 4.04 -0.85 -3.04
CA PHE A 191 2.74 -1.43 -2.68
C PHE A 191 1.69 -1.15 -3.74
N GLY A 192 1.09 -2.20 -4.30
CA GLY A 192 -0.08 -2.11 -5.17
C GLY A 192 -1.23 -2.91 -4.56
N CYS A 193 -2.40 -2.27 -4.39
CA CYS A 193 -3.56 -2.91 -3.81
C CYS A 193 -4.83 -2.62 -4.59
N GLU A 194 -5.44 -3.66 -5.12
CA GLU A 194 -6.65 -3.61 -5.94
C GLU A 194 -7.70 -4.57 -5.36
N ARG A 195 -8.97 -4.19 -5.49
CA ARG A 195 -10.14 -5.03 -5.14
C ARG A 195 -10.11 -5.53 -3.69
N PHE A 196 -10.22 -4.65 -2.70
CA PHE A 196 -10.21 -5.05 -1.29
C PHE A 196 -11.41 -4.53 -0.51
N SER A 197 -11.83 -5.27 0.53
CA SER A 197 -12.86 -4.79 1.47
C SER A 197 -12.27 -3.83 2.50
N ARG A 198 -11.11 -4.17 3.08
CA ARG A 198 -10.45 -3.39 4.14
C ARG A 198 -8.94 -3.32 3.94
N LEU A 199 -8.40 -2.11 3.94
CA LEU A 199 -6.96 -1.85 3.91
C LEU A 199 -6.56 -1.01 5.13
N THR A 200 -5.56 -1.47 5.87
CA THR A 200 -4.91 -0.72 6.95
C THR A 200 -3.41 -0.67 6.73
N LEU A 201 -2.84 0.53 6.68
CA LEU A 201 -1.40 0.77 6.71
C LEU A 201 -1.09 1.62 7.95
N LYS A 202 -0.30 1.10 8.88
CA LYS A 202 0.08 1.83 10.11
C LYS A 202 1.57 1.79 10.36
N TYR A 203 2.15 2.91 10.75
CA TYR A 203 3.56 3.03 11.12
C TYR A 203 4.52 2.50 10.03
N CYS A 204 4.10 2.56 8.76
CA CYS A 204 4.88 2.07 7.64
C CYS A 204 5.74 3.18 7.04
N THR A 205 6.96 2.85 6.59
CA THR A 205 7.85 3.80 5.92
C THR A 205 8.13 3.36 4.48
N PHE A 206 7.90 4.25 3.53
CA PHE A 206 8.20 4.10 2.11
C PHE A 206 9.29 5.11 1.75
N GLN A 207 10.50 4.65 1.37
CA GLN A 207 11.63 5.57 1.23
C GLN A 207 12.61 5.23 0.12
N ASN A 208 13.29 6.27 -0.36
CA ASN A 208 14.37 6.20 -1.35
C ASN A 208 13.96 5.52 -2.67
N GLY A 209 12.69 5.64 -3.05
CA GLY A 209 12.16 5.09 -4.29
C GLY A 209 12.49 5.98 -5.48
N ASN A 210 12.95 5.38 -6.57
CA ASN A 210 13.12 6.06 -7.85
C ASN A 210 12.29 5.33 -8.93
N PHE A 211 11.17 5.93 -9.33
CA PHE A 211 10.18 5.31 -10.20
C PHE A 211 10.15 5.96 -11.58
N SER A 212 9.96 5.16 -12.62
CA SER A 212 9.76 5.64 -13.98
C SER A 212 8.28 5.95 -14.27
N ASN A 213 8.06 6.50 -15.47
CA ASN A 213 6.85 7.09 -16.08
C ASN A 213 5.49 6.42 -15.89
N VAL A 214 5.40 5.21 -15.34
CA VAL A 214 4.14 4.46 -15.45
C VAL A 214 3.46 4.25 -14.13
N TYR A 215 4.12 4.38 -12.97
CA TYR A 215 3.46 3.98 -11.72
C TYR A 215 3.99 4.63 -10.43
N PRO A 216 3.12 4.74 -9.40
CA PRO A 216 3.45 5.31 -8.09
C PRO A 216 4.27 4.34 -7.21
N ALA A 217 4.82 4.84 -6.11
CA ALA A 217 5.35 4.00 -5.04
C ALA A 217 4.24 3.17 -4.39
N VAL A 218 3.11 3.83 -4.13
CA VAL A 218 1.90 3.26 -3.56
C VAL A 218 0.72 3.49 -4.48
N HIS A 219 0.10 2.39 -4.92
CA HIS A 219 -1.10 2.38 -5.76
C HIS A 219 -2.26 1.71 -5.02
N ILE A 220 -3.39 2.39 -4.93
CA ILE A 220 -4.62 1.86 -4.33
C ILE A 220 -5.78 2.04 -5.31
N ASP A 221 -6.47 0.95 -5.63
CA ASP A 221 -7.72 0.95 -6.40
C ASP A 221 -8.88 0.39 -5.57
N THR A 222 -9.81 1.27 -5.18
CA THR A 222 -11.01 0.90 -4.43
C THR A 222 -12.14 0.53 -5.39
N SER A 223 -12.05 -0.66 -5.97
CA SER A 223 -13.05 -1.21 -6.89
C SER A 223 -14.08 -2.11 -6.21
N VAL A 224 -14.06 -2.25 -4.89
CA VAL A 224 -15.07 -2.98 -4.09
C VAL A 224 -16.01 -1.97 -3.43
N ILE A 225 -17.31 -2.29 -3.42
CA ILE A 225 -18.33 -1.44 -2.79
C ILE A 225 -18.17 -1.47 -1.27
N ASN A 226 -18.29 -0.30 -0.65
CA ASN A 226 -18.13 -0.07 0.79
C ASN A 226 -16.73 -0.43 1.31
N ALA A 227 -15.70 -0.27 0.48
CA ALA A 227 -14.32 -0.49 0.90
C ALA A 227 -13.90 0.55 1.95
N ILE A 228 -13.13 0.11 2.95
CA ILE A 228 -12.58 0.98 4.00
C ILE A 228 -11.05 1.01 3.87
N THR A 229 -10.49 2.22 3.80
CA THR A 229 -9.05 2.45 3.77
C THR A 229 -8.63 3.30 4.96
N LEU A 230 -7.65 2.82 5.72
CA LEU A 230 -7.04 3.54 6.84
C LEU A 230 -5.52 3.58 6.68
N ILE A 231 -4.95 4.78 6.59
CA ILE A 231 -3.50 4.97 6.45
C ILE A 231 -3.07 6.00 7.48
N GLN A 232 -2.31 5.56 8.47
CA GLN A 232 -1.97 6.41 9.60
C GLN A 232 -0.53 6.25 10.07
N PHE A 233 0.07 7.36 10.50
CA PHE A 233 1.43 7.38 11.05
C PHE A 233 2.48 6.83 10.07
N CYS A 234 2.20 6.86 8.77
CA CYS A 234 3.11 6.43 7.72
C CYS A 234 4.05 7.56 7.29
N LYS A 235 5.18 7.18 6.70
CA LYS A 235 6.19 8.10 6.17
C LYS A 235 6.48 7.78 4.70
N PHE A 236 6.51 8.81 3.87
CA PHE A 236 6.87 8.77 2.45
C PHE A 236 8.06 9.72 2.27
N LEU A 237 9.25 9.16 2.07
CA LEU A 237 10.51 9.89 2.18
C LEU A 237 11.32 9.78 0.89
N ASP A 238 11.93 10.90 0.48
CA ASP A 238 13.03 10.93 -0.49
C ASP A 238 12.73 10.17 -1.80
N SER A 239 11.48 10.19 -2.24
CA SER A 239 11.01 9.41 -3.38
C SER A 239 10.85 10.27 -4.63
N LYS A 240 11.30 9.76 -5.77
CA LYS A 240 11.35 10.49 -7.04
C LYS A 240 10.59 9.76 -8.14
N ILE A 241 9.83 10.49 -8.94
CA ILE A 241 9.22 9.98 -10.19
C ILE A 241 9.77 10.78 -11.37
N ALA A 242 10.56 10.11 -12.21
CA ALA A 242 11.49 10.76 -13.13
C ALA A 242 10.87 11.29 -14.45
N SER A 243 9.61 10.98 -14.76
CA SER A 243 9.04 11.18 -16.11
C SER A 243 7.51 11.37 -16.08
N ASP A 244 6.87 11.59 -17.24
CA ASP A 244 5.44 11.95 -17.50
C ASP A 244 4.38 10.96 -16.95
N SER A 245 4.56 10.55 -15.69
CA SER A 245 3.60 9.78 -14.93
C SER A 245 2.43 10.68 -14.58
N GLN A 246 1.23 10.25 -14.93
CA GLN A 246 -0.01 10.84 -14.44
C GLN A 246 -0.28 10.53 -12.95
N TYR A 247 0.57 9.70 -12.33
CA TYR A 247 0.46 9.23 -10.95
C TYR A 247 1.38 10.01 -10.02
N GLY A 248 1.05 9.99 -8.73
CA GLY A 248 1.93 10.54 -7.71
C GLY A 248 2.81 9.53 -6.98
N VAL A 249 3.57 9.95 -5.97
CA VAL A 249 4.28 9.01 -5.07
C VAL A 249 3.25 8.10 -4.39
N PHE A 250 2.17 8.72 -3.95
CA PHE A 250 0.97 8.04 -3.51
C PHE A 250 -0.17 8.34 -4.48
N TYR A 251 -0.81 7.29 -5.00
CA TYR A 251 -1.95 7.42 -5.89
C TYR A 251 -3.09 6.50 -5.46
N MET A 252 -4.26 7.10 -5.30
CA MET A 252 -5.51 6.40 -5.01
C MET A 252 -6.53 6.68 -6.12
N VAL A 253 -7.11 5.62 -6.67
CA VAL A 253 -8.27 5.69 -7.55
C VAL A 253 -9.47 5.05 -6.87
N CYS A 254 -10.60 5.76 -6.95
CA CYS A 254 -11.82 5.34 -6.30
C CYS A 254 -12.93 5.16 -7.33
N ASN A 255 -13.31 3.90 -7.54
CA ASN A 255 -14.31 3.51 -8.53
C ASN A 255 -15.67 3.18 -7.91
N ASN A 256 -15.73 2.88 -6.61
CA ASN A 256 -16.93 2.50 -5.87
C ASN A 256 -17.09 3.26 -4.55
N ASP A 257 -18.21 3.02 -3.83
CA ASP A 257 -18.52 3.64 -2.54
C ASP A 257 -17.43 3.24 -1.56
N HIS A 258 -16.80 4.22 -0.92
CA HIS A 258 -15.70 3.94 -0.02
C HIS A 258 -15.53 5.02 1.05
N GLN A 259 -14.87 4.62 2.13
CA GLN A 259 -14.43 5.52 3.17
C GLN A 259 -12.91 5.43 3.30
N THR A 260 -12.26 6.57 3.15
CA THR A 260 -10.81 6.70 3.24
C THR A 260 -10.45 7.67 4.35
N THR A 261 -9.59 7.22 5.27
CA THR A 261 -8.92 8.07 6.25
C THR A 261 -7.41 7.97 6.04
N ILE A 262 -6.78 9.09 5.70
CA ILE A 262 -5.32 9.23 5.58
C ILE A 262 -4.92 10.32 6.57
N ALA A 263 -4.42 9.91 7.73
CA ALA A 263 -4.18 10.85 8.82
C ALA A 263 -2.80 10.71 9.48
N GLN A 264 -2.23 11.83 9.91
CA GLN A 264 -0.96 11.83 10.67
C GLN A 264 0.19 11.17 9.92
N ASN A 265 0.23 11.35 8.59
CA ASN A 265 1.30 10.84 7.73
C ASN A 265 2.26 11.97 7.32
N ASN A 266 3.50 11.60 7.00
CA ASN A 266 4.53 12.54 6.56
C ASN A 266 4.95 12.26 5.12
N PHE A 267 4.85 13.25 4.25
CA PHE A 267 5.37 13.25 2.89
C PHE A 267 6.52 14.25 2.82
N ILE A 268 7.77 13.76 2.77
CA ILE A 268 8.96 14.58 2.92
C ILE A 268 9.90 14.39 1.74
N ASN A 269 10.33 15.49 1.13
CA ASN A 269 11.30 15.53 0.03
C ASN A 269 10.95 14.58 -1.13
N CYS A 270 9.67 14.41 -1.41
CA CYS A 270 9.19 13.68 -2.57
C CYS A 270 9.17 14.60 -3.80
N GLN A 271 9.55 14.08 -4.96
CA GLN A 271 9.73 14.89 -6.16
C GLN A 271 9.18 14.21 -7.42
N ILE A 272 8.49 14.99 -8.25
CA ILE A 272 8.08 14.61 -9.60
C ILE A 272 8.79 15.52 -10.58
N THR A 273 9.45 14.94 -11.58
CA THR A 273 10.11 15.69 -12.67
C THR A 273 9.35 15.62 -14.00
N GLY A 274 8.27 14.83 -14.06
CA GLY A 274 7.41 14.69 -15.24
C GLY A 274 6.38 15.82 -15.43
N SER A 275 5.64 15.74 -16.54
CA SER A 275 4.67 16.76 -16.94
C SER A 275 3.25 16.61 -16.37
N SER A 276 2.92 15.54 -15.65
CA SER A 276 1.52 15.19 -15.31
C SER A 276 1.28 14.58 -13.92
N GLY A 277 2.31 14.46 -13.08
CA GLY A 277 2.26 13.77 -11.78
C GLY A 277 2.56 14.66 -10.59
N ASP A 278 2.09 14.25 -9.41
CA ASP A 278 2.18 15.03 -8.17
C ASP A 278 2.50 14.16 -6.95
N ILE A 279 2.44 14.65 -5.72
CA ILE A 279 2.98 13.87 -4.58
C ILE A 279 1.94 12.92 -4.03
N PHE A 280 0.78 13.46 -3.70
CA PHE A 280 -0.36 12.71 -3.22
C PHE A 280 -1.59 13.00 -4.09
N LYS A 281 -2.06 12.01 -4.85
CA LYS A 281 -3.16 12.17 -5.79
C LYS A 281 -4.34 11.25 -5.47
N ILE A 282 -5.52 11.86 -5.41
CA ILE A 282 -6.82 11.19 -5.28
C ILE A 282 -7.58 11.38 -6.58
N PHE A 283 -7.97 10.27 -7.21
CA PHE A 283 -8.86 10.27 -8.36
C PHE A 283 -10.18 9.60 -8.00
N ASP A 284 -11.19 10.42 -7.71
CA ASP A 284 -12.55 9.99 -7.41
C ASP A 284 -13.34 9.87 -8.73
N ASN A 285 -13.26 8.71 -9.35
CA ASN A 285 -13.71 8.47 -10.72
C ASN A 285 -15.21 8.17 -10.81
N ARG A 286 -15.89 7.98 -9.67
CA ARG A 286 -17.32 7.68 -9.65
C ARG A 286 -18.14 8.93 -9.99
N THR A 287 -19.37 8.73 -10.45
CA THR A 287 -20.31 9.82 -10.80
C THR A 287 -21.52 9.93 -9.85
N SER A 288 -21.62 9.05 -8.85
CA SER A 288 -22.69 8.99 -7.86
C SER A 288 -22.21 8.30 -6.57
N GLY A 289 -22.99 8.28 -5.50
CA GLY A 289 -22.64 7.59 -4.25
C GLY A 289 -21.91 8.50 -3.25
N GLN A 290 -21.79 8.06 -2.00
CA GLN A 290 -21.33 8.92 -0.89
C GLN A 290 -19.93 8.55 -0.43
N ASN A 291 -18.94 8.77 -1.31
CA ASN A 291 -17.55 8.59 -0.91
C ASN A 291 -17.18 9.60 0.17
N ARG A 292 -16.38 9.16 1.14
CA ARG A 292 -15.88 10.04 2.21
C ARG A 292 -14.37 9.94 2.30
N PHE A 293 -13.72 11.09 2.19
CA PHE A 293 -12.28 11.24 2.31
C PHE A 293 -11.97 12.15 3.49
N ILE A 294 -11.22 11.62 4.47
CA ILE A 294 -10.67 12.38 5.59
C ILE A 294 -9.16 12.36 5.45
N ILE A 295 -8.58 13.49 5.09
CA ILE A 295 -7.15 13.68 4.88
C ILE A 295 -6.69 14.70 5.92
N SER A 296 -6.28 14.25 7.09
CA SER A 296 -6.14 15.17 8.23
C SER A 296 -4.87 14.96 9.06
N GLY A 297 -4.27 16.03 9.58
CA GLY A 297 -3.09 15.92 10.43
C GLY A 297 -1.82 15.51 9.68
N ASN A 298 -1.77 15.58 8.34
CA ASN A 298 -0.60 15.15 7.57
C ASN A 298 0.37 16.31 7.35
N THR A 299 1.67 16.00 7.30
CA THR A 299 2.72 16.96 6.96
C THR A 299 3.21 16.72 5.53
N PHE A 300 3.20 17.77 4.70
CA PHE A 300 3.79 17.81 3.37
C PHE A 300 4.97 18.77 3.40
N ASP A 301 6.20 18.25 3.41
CA ASP A 301 7.43 19.04 3.58
C ASP A 301 8.38 18.91 2.40
N SER A 302 8.78 20.06 1.84
CA SER A 302 9.85 20.21 0.86
C SER A 302 9.63 19.34 -0.38
N ASN A 303 8.37 19.12 -0.73
CA ASN A 303 8.03 18.31 -1.88
C ASN A 303 7.92 19.15 -3.15
N LYS A 304 8.07 18.49 -4.30
CA LYS A 304 7.99 19.14 -5.61
C LYS A 304 7.12 18.33 -6.58
N GLY A 305 5.92 18.81 -6.89
CA GLY A 305 5.04 18.19 -7.89
C GLY A 305 4.98 18.94 -9.22
N LYS A 306 4.09 18.51 -10.10
CA LYS A 306 3.74 19.24 -11.32
C LYS A 306 2.77 20.36 -11.01
N GLN A 307 1.55 20.04 -10.60
CA GLN A 307 0.49 21.02 -10.33
C GLN A 307 0.46 21.41 -8.85
N SER A 308 1.00 20.59 -7.94
CA SER A 308 1.03 20.84 -6.50
C SER A 308 2.15 20.02 -5.82
N GLY A 309 2.86 20.60 -4.86
CA GLY A 309 3.79 19.86 -4.02
C GLY A 309 3.10 19.05 -2.91
N GLY A 310 1.80 19.26 -2.66
CA GLY A 310 1.05 18.51 -1.65
C GLY A 310 -0.01 17.60 -2.27
N ILE A 311 -1.26 18.05 -2.18
CA ILE A 311 -2.45 17.27 -2.49
C ILE A 311 -2.96 17.57 -3.90
N ILE A 312 -3.39 16.53 -4.61
CA ILE A 312 -4.24 16.66 -5.79
C ILE A 312 -5.54 15.89 -5.60
N LEU A 313 -6.63 16.57 -5.89
CA LEU A 313 -7.95 15.97 -6.02
C LEU A 313 -8.45 16.15 -7.45
N ASP A 314 -8.89 15.07 -8.07
CA ASP A 314 -9.75 15.12 -9.26
C ASP A 314 -10.99 14.26 -8.99
N SER A 315 -12.14 14.90 -8.79
CA SER A 315 -13.40 14.25 -8.45
C SER A 315 -14.45 14.44 -9.54
N ARG A 316 -15.08 13.33 -9.92
CA ARG A 316 -16.24 13.27 -10.83
C ARG A 316 -17.56 13.11 -10.08
N ASN A 317 -17.52 12.97 -8.76
CA ASN A 317 -18.68 12.65 -7.95
C ASN A 317 -19.15 13.88 -7.16
N PRO A 318 -20.31 14.49 -7.51
CA PRO A 318 -20.83 15.65 -6.81
C PRO A 318 -21.37 15.33 -5.40
N GLN A 319 -21.44 14.05 -5.02
CA GLN A 319 -21.94 13.59 -3.71
C GLN A 319 -20.80 13.20 -2.76
N SER A 320 -19.55 13.15 -3.23
CA SER A 320 -18.38 12.88 -2.40
C SER A 320 -18.15 13.98 -1.38
N LYS A 321 -17.67 13.59 -0.20
CA LYS A 321 -17.30 14.50 0.89
C LYS A 321 -15.79 14.44 1.12
N PHE A 322 -15.18 15.61 1.21
CA PHE A 322 -13.75 15.77 1.42
C PHE A 322 -13.52 16.59 2.69
N ASP A 323 -12.44 16.28 3.39
CA ASP A 323 -11.96 16.96 4.58
C ASP A 323 -10.44 16.97 4.49
N PHE A 324 -9.86 18.16 4.43
CA PHE A 324 -8.41 18.41 4.36
C PHE A 324 -7.93 19.18 5.60
N THR A 325 -8.55 18.98 6.77
CA THR A 325 -8.27 19.74 8.00
C THR A 325 -6.92 19.39 8.62
N TYR A 326 -6.36 20.29 9.43
CA TYR A 326 -5.15 20.03 10.24
C TYR A 326 -3.91 19.58 9.46
N ASN A 327 -3.80 19.87 8.16
CA ASN A 327 -2.60 19.52 7.41
C ASN A 327 -1.56 20.65 7.48
N GLU A 328 -0.29 20.27 7.52
CA GLU A 328 0.85 21.18 7.55
C GLU A 328 1.56 21.15 6.20
N PHE A 329 1.75 22.33 5.59
CA PHE A 329 2.41 22.46 4.29
C PHE A 329 3.68 23.33 4.39
N ILE A 330 4.84 22.67 4.32
CA ILE A 330 6.17 23.25 4.49
C ILE A 330 6.90 23.30 3.14
N SER A 331 7.27 24.49 2.67
CA SER A 331 8.24 24.69 1.58
C SER A 331 7.95 23.89 0.31
N ASN A 332 6.67 23.58 0.06
CA ASN A 332 6.24 22.82 -1.10
C ASN A 332 6.37 23.66 -2.37
N ASN A 333 6.68 22.99 -3.47
CA ASN A 333 6.89 23.63 -4.76
C ASN A 333 6.19 22.85 -5.88
N LYS A 334 6.01 23.52 -7.00
CA LYS A 334 5.44 22.93 -8.22
C LYS A 334 6.15 23.43 -9.46
N THR A 335 6.03 22.70 -10.56
CA THR A 335 6.67 23.04 -11.84
C THR A 335 5.71 23.52 -12.92
N ASP A 336 4.39 23.49 -12.67
CA ASP A 336 3.40 24.03 -13.59
C ASP A 336 3.50 25.56 -13.68
N THR A 337 3.67 26.04 -14.92
CA THR A 337 3.76 27.46 -15.28
C THR A 337 2.44 28.01 -15.81
N VAL A 338 1.44 27.15 -16.09
CA VAL A 338 0.12 27.58 -16.59
C VAL A 338 -0.74 28.05 -15.43
N ASN A 339 -0.91 27.23 -14.41
CA ASN A 339 -1.59 27.60 -13.18
C ASN A 339 -0.52 27.93 -12.16
N THR A 340 -0.09 29.20 -12.07
CA THR A 340 1.06 29.61 -11.24
C THR A 340 0.79 29.54 -9.73
N GLU A 341 -0.49 29.57 -9.36
CA GLU A 341 -1.04 29.51 -8.00
C GLU A 341 -1.16 28.06 -7.47
N GLY A 342 -1.28 27.87 -6.15
CA GLY A 342 -1.65 26.56 -5.59
C GLY A 342 -0.47 25.60 -5.33
N ARG A 343 0.55 26.05 -4.60
CA ARG A 343 1.74 25.20 -4.32
C ARG A 343 1.43 23.99 -3.42
N ASN A 344 0.39 24.06 -2.60
CA ASN A 344 0.07 23.04 -1.59
C ASN A 344 -1.04 22.10 -2.03
N ALA A 345 -2.03 22.61 -2.76
CA ALA A 345 -3.09 21.77 -3.30
C ALA A 345 -3.60 22.25 -4.67
N PHE A 346 -3.94 21.27 -5.51
CA PHE A 346 -4.68 21.48 -6.76
C PHE A 346 -5.96 20.64 -6.72
N LEU A 347 -7.12 21.30 -6.80
CA LEU A 347 -8.42 20.64 -6.64
C LEU A 347 -9.26 20.81 -7.89
N GLN A 348 -9.77 19.70 -8.42
CA GLN A 348 -10.64 19.72 -9.59
C GLN A 348 -11.90 18.91 -9.32
N TRP A 349 -13.05 19.53 -9.58
CA TRP A 349 -14.34 18.87 -9.63
C TRP A 349 -14.89 18.93 -11.06
N GLN A 350 -15.15 17.78 -11.68
CA GLN A 350 -15.77 17.69 -13.02
C GLN A 350 -17.28 17.96 -12.98
N SER A 351 -17.88 17.84 -11.79
CA SER A 351 -19.28 18.13 -11.54
C SER A 351 -19.38 18.95 -10.27
N VAL A 352 -20.22 19.99 -10.29
CA VAL A 352 -20.43 20.89 -9.15
C VAL A 352 -20.91 20.07 -7.94
N PRO A 353 -20.20 20.09 -6.80
CA PRO A 353 -20.66 19.38 -5.60
C PRO A 353 -22.03 19.83 -5.14
N THR A 354 -22.76 18.92 -4.49
CA THR A 354 -24.11 19.19 -4.01
C THR A 354 -24.12 20.39 -3.05
N ASN A 355 -25.04 21.33 -3.24
CA ASN A 355 -25.18 22.59 -2.49
C ASN A 355 -24.06 23.63 -2.73
N TRP A 356 -23.20 23.44 -3.73
CA TRP A 356 -22.26 24.47 -4.17
C TRP A 356 -22.89 25.35 -5.25
N ASN A 357 -22.54 26.63 -5.22
CA ASN A 357 -22.91 27.62 -6.23
C ASN A 357 -21.78 28.65 -6.39
N VAL A 358 -21.80 29.44 -7.45
CA VAL A 358 -20.75 30.42 -7.77
C VAL A 358 -20.42 31.34 -6.59
N SER A 359 -21.43 31.73 -5.79
CA SER A 359 -21.26 32.62 -4.64
C SER A 359 -20.64 31.97 -3.40
N ASN A 360 -20.66 30.64 -3.26
CA ASN A 360 -20.18 29.97 -2.05
C ASN A 360 -18.97 29.03 -2.27
N ILE A 361 -18.55 28.79 -3.52
CA ILE A 361 -17.44 27.86 -3.85
C ILE A 361 -16.17 28.20 -3.07
N GLU A 362 -15.75 29.46 -3.04
CA GLU A 362 -14.52 29.87 -2.33
C GLU A 362 -14.62 29.59 -0.84
N THR A 363 -15.72 29.99 -0.20
CA THR A 363 -15.99 29.70 1.22
C THR A 363 -15.98 28.20 1.50
N LYS A 364 -16.58 27.39 0.62
CA LYS A 364 -16.61 25.94 0.77
C LYS A 364 -15.22 25.32 0.65
N ILE A 365 -14.40 25.79 -0.29
CA ILE A 365 -13.03 25.30 -0.45
C ILE A 365 -12.17 25.70 0.74
N THR A 366 -12.27 26.95 1.22
CA THR A 366 -11.56 27.39 2.45
C THR A 366 -11.94 26.53 3.66
N GLN A 367 -13.22 26.19 3.81
CA GLN A 367 -13.70 25.30 4.89
C GLN A 367 -13.09 23.89 4.84
N LEU A 368 -12.72 23.38 3.66
CA LEU A 368 -12.08 22.06 3.56
C LEU A 368 -10.72 22.02 4.25
N PHE A 369 -10.02 23.16 4.35
CA PHE A 369 -8.67 23.28 4.92
C PHE A 369 -8.68 23.94 6.30
N GLN A 370 -9.81 23.91 7.02
CA GLN A 370 -9.88 24.48 8.36
C GLN A 370 -8.77 23.90 9.25
N CYS A 371 -8.10 24.77 10.01
CA CYS A 371 -6.94 24.43 10.85
C CYS A 371 -5.74 23.83 10.12
N SER A 372 -5.71 23.89 8.79
CA SER A 372 -4.48 23.64 8.04
C SER A 372 -3.64 24.90 7.96
N GLU A 373 -2.36 24.69 7.70
CA GLU A 373 -1.35 25.67 8.01
C GLU A 373 -0.25 25.62 6.93
N THR A 374 0.25 26.77 6.47
CA THR A 374 1.39 26.80 5.53
C THR A 374 2.42 27.89 5.81
N ASN A 375 3.66 27.68 5.33
CA ASN A 375 4.70 28.71 5.27
C ASN A 375 4.88 29.33 3.86
N ALA A 376 3.95 29.08 2.92
CA ALA A 376 4.03 29.62 1.55
C ALA A 376 3.41 31.03 1.46
N ASP A 377 4.06 31.94 0.73
CA ASP A 377 3.70 33.37 0.60
C ASP A 377 2.42 33.69 -0.22
N SER A 378 1.44 32.78 -0.28
CA SER A 378 0.18 32.90 -1.03
C SER A 378 0.30 32.87 -2.58
N PRO A 379 -0.70 32.35 -3.31
CA PRO A 379 -1.82 31.52 -2.88
C PRO A 379 -1.49 30.01 -2.81
N SER A 380 -2.07 29.35 -1.80
CA SER A 380 -1.69 28.00 -1.35
C SER A 380 -2.46 26.88 -2.05
N VAL A 381 -3.73 27.13 -2.39
CA VAL A 381 -4.62 26.16 -3.03
C VAL A 381 -5.18 26.74 -4.32
N TYR A 382 -5.06 26.02 -5.43
CA TYR A 382 -5.73 26.34 -6.68
C TYR A 382 -6.88 25.37 -6.93
N TYR A 383 -7.98 25.86 -7.50
CA TYR A 383 -9.14 25.03 -7.77
C TYR A 383 -9.82 25.30 -9.12
N ILE A 384 -10.46 24.26 -9.65
CA ILE A 384 -11.34 24.33 -10.82
C ILE A 384 -12.62 23.54 -10.52
N VAL A 385 -13.77 24.21 -10.63
CA VAL A 385 -15.09 23.59 -10.55
C VAL A 385 -15.74 23.66 -11.93
N LYS A 386 -16.13 22.50 -12.46
CA LYS A 386 -16.73 22.35 -13.78
C LYS A 386 -18.14 21.79 -13.69
N ASN A 387 -18.86 21.95 -14.79
CA ASN A 387 -20.07 21.21 -15.12
C ASN A 387 -19.83 20.59 -16.50
N ASP A 388 -19.50 19.30 -16.51
CA ASP A 388 -18.97 18.59 -17.68
C ASP A 388 -17.70 19.27 -18.22
N SER A 389 -17.73 19.77 -19.47
CA SER A 389 -16.59 20.44 -20.10
C SER A 389 -16.51 21.94 -19.78
N ASN A 390 -17.53 22.52 -19.16
CA ASN A 390 -17.60 23.95 -18.92
C ASN A 390 -17.05 24.31 -17.54
N THR A 391 -16.07 25.21 -17.49
CA THR A 391 -15.58 25.75 -16.22
C THR A 391 -16.63 26.71 -15.66
N ILE A 392 -17.15 26.39 -14.47
CA ILE A 392 -18.11 27.21 -13.74
C ILE A 392 -17.39 28.29 -12.95
N LYS A 393 -16.31 27.89 -12.25
CA LYS A 393 -15.44 28.79 -11.50
C LYS A 393 -14.06 28.16 -11.35
N SER A 394 -13.03 28.96 -11.52
CA SER A 394 -11.67 28.65 -11.08
C SER A 394 -11.11 29.82 -10.28
N GLY A 395 -10.06 29.56 -9.51
CA GLY A 395 -9.42 30.57 -8.69
C GLY A 395 -8.49 29.92 -7.69
N SER A 396 -8.10 30.71 -6.68
CA SER A 396 -7.28 30.22 -5.59
C SER A 396 -7.78 30.73 -4.24
N VAL A 397 -7.42 29.99 -3.20
CA VAL A 397 -7.61 30.39 -1.80
C VAL A 397 -6.28 30.25 -1.06
N SER A 398 -6.14 31.04 0.01
CA SER A 398 -4.97 30.96 0.89
C SER A 398 -5.30 30.11 2.12
N ILE A 399 -4.39 29.21 2.46
CA ILE A 399 -4.35 28.56 3.77
C ILE A 399 -3.66 29.54 4.73
N PRO A 400 -4.12 29.67 5.98
CA PRO A 400 -3.49 30.50 7.00
C PRO A 400 -1.98 30.27 7.10
N PHE A 401 -1.24 31.36 7.34
CA PHE A 401 0.19 31.24 7.60
C PHE A 401 0.41 30.68 9.00
N TRP A 402 1.46 29.89 9.24
CA TRP A 402 1.76 29.26 10.56
C TRP A 402 1.87 30.22 11.76
N LEU A 403 1.95 31.52 11.49
CA LEU A 403 2.02 32.56 12.52
C LEU A 403 0.68 33.26 12.74
N ASP A 404 -0.35 32.91 11.98
CA ASP A 404 -1.70 33.44 12.11
C ASP A 404 -2.48 32.57 13.08
N THR A 405 -2.82 33.10 14.26
CA THR A 405 -3.67 32.40 15.23
C THR A 405 -5.05 32.13 14.62
N GLN A 406 -5.47 30.86 14.61
CA GLN A 406 -6.82 30.45 14.23
C GLN A 406 -7.67 30.20 15.50
N PRO A 407 -8.53 31.14 15.92
CA PRO A 407 -9.26 31.02 17.19
C PRO A 407 -10.26 29.85 17.27
N GLU A 408 -10.59 29.20 16.14
CA GLU A 408 -11.45 28.00 16.10
C GLU A 408 -10.65 26.68 16.15
N CYS A 409 -9.33 26.73 16.25
CA CYS A 409 -8.44 25.56 16.17
C CYS A 409 -7.82 25.14 17.51
N ASP A 410 -8.22 25.78 18.60
CA ASP A 410 -7.74 25.45 19.95
C ASP A 410 -8.55 24.29 20.58
N GLU A 411 -7.82 23.30 21.10
CA GLU A 411 -8.18 22.33 22.17
C GLU A 411 -8.71 20.90 21.91
N ASP A 412 -8.89 20.36 20.70
CA ASP A 412 -9.28 18.91 20.59
C ASP A 412 -8.66 18.08 19.45
N CYS A 413 -7.48 18.48 18.95
CA CYS A 413 -6.79 17.83 17.83
C CYS A 413 -6.18 16.43 18.16
N GLY A 414 -6.47 15.86 19.32
CA GLY A 414 -5.96 14.55 19.77
C GLY A 414 -6.98 13.42 19.78
N ASN A 415 -8.28 13.73 19.74
CA ASN A 415 -9.34 12.73 19.82
C ASN A 415 -10.16 12.72 18.53
N ILE A 416 -9.60 12.13 17.46
CA ILE A 416 -10.46 11.55 16.42
C ILE A 416 -11.15 10.36 17.09
N VAL A 417 -12.31 10.65 17.66
CA VAL A 417 -13.22 9.71 18.29
C VAL A 417 -13.44 8.56 17.33
N SER A 418 -12.94 7.38 17.71
CA SER A 418 -13.46 6.11 17.22
C SER A 418 -14.93 6.04 17.63
N ASN A 419 -15.84 6.47 16.76
CA ASN A 419 -17.25 6.14 16.90
C ASN A 419 -17.80 5.76 15.53
N THR A 420 -18.30 4.52 15.52
CA THR A 420 -18.93 3.69 14.48
C THR A 420 -18.03 3.10 13.40
#